data_AF-A0A931M7Z8-F1
#
_entry.id   AF-A0A931M7Z8-F1
#
_cell.length_a   1.000
_cell.length_b   1.000
_cell.length_c   1.000
_cell.angle_alpha   90.00
_cell.angle_beta   90.00
_cell.angle_gamma   90.00
#
_symmetry.space_group_name_H-M   'P 1'
#
loop_
_entity.id
_entity.type
_entity.pdbx_description
1 polymer ?
#
loop_
_entity_poly.entity_id
_entity_poly.type
_entity_poly.pdbx_seq_one_letter_code
_entity_poly.pdbx_strand_id
1 'polypeptide(L)'
;LTGRKIIVDSYGGVGSHGGGCFSGKDPTKVDRSGAYVSRYIAKNIVAAGIADRVEVQLAYAIGIPEPVSILVDTFGTGKVEQEKIVQLIRKNFNLTPKGIIEHLNLRRPIFKKTAAYGHFGKNDPDFTWEKTDKAEVLKKEAGL
;
A
#
# COMPACT_ATOMS: atom_id res chain seq x y z
N LEU A 1 25.68 -0.46 2.63
CA LEU A 1 24.77 0.54 3.26
C LEU A 1 23.33 0.07 3.10
N THR A 2 22.52 0.14 4.16
CA THR A 2 21.07 -0.15 4.12
C THR A 2 20.33 0.87 3.25
N GLY A 3 19.31 0.45 2.52
CA GLY A 3 18.44 1.35 1.73
C GLY A 3 19.02 1.83 0.39
N ARG A 4 20.01 1.14 -0.17
CA ARG A 4 20.60 1.46 -1.49
C ARG A 4 20.04 0.61 -2.64
N LYS A 5 18.86 0.03 -2.43
CA LYS A 5 18.16 -0.87 -3.35
C LYS A 5 16.64 -0.64 -3.36
N ILE A 6 16.16 0.56 -2.98
CA ILE A 6 14.72 0.86 -2.83
C ILE A 6 13.87 0.58 -4.07
N ILE A 7 14.44 0.76 -5.28
CA ILE A 7 13.74 0.43 -6.53
C ILE A 7 13.67 -1.09 -6.77
N VAL A 8 14.70 -1.84 -6.40
CA VAL A 8 14.70 -3.31 -6.41
C VAL A 8 13.75 -3.87 -5.35
N ASP A 9 13.68 -3.21 -4.19
CA ASP A 9 12.80 -3.60 -3.10
C ASP A 9 11.32 -3.41 -3.43
N SER A 10 10.99 -2.52 -4.38
CA SER A 10 9.62 -2.13 -4.70
C SER A 10 9.14 -2.66 -6.06
N TYR A 11 9.15 -1.83 -7.09
CA TYR A 11 8.46 -2.09 -8.36
C TYR A 11 9.41 -2.11 -9.58
N GLY A 12 10.72 -2.17 -9.36
CA GLY A 12 11.69 -2.35 -10.45
C GLY A 12 11.75 -1.20 -11.47
N GLY A 13 11.30 0.00 -11.08
CA GLY A 13 11.25 1.19 -11.94
C GLY A 13 9.86 1.46 -12.55
N VAL A 14 8.87 0.60 -12.29
CA VAL A 14 7.48 0.83 -12.68
C VAL A 14 6.76 1.58 -11.57
N GLY A 15 6.35 2.82 -11.84
CA GLY A 15 5.66 3.69 -10.89
C GLY A 15 6.61 4.56 -10.06
N SER A 16 6.02 5.46 -9.27
CA SER A 16 6.73 6.46 -8.48
C SER A 16 7.24 5.89 -7.14
N HIS A 17 8.33 6.47 -6.60
CA HIS A 17 8.87 6.08 -5.30
C HIS A 17 9.11 7.30 -4.40
N GLY A 18 8.56 7.31 -3.17
CA GLY A 18 8.66 8.44 -2.23
C GLY A 18 10.02 8.65 -1.56
N GLY A 19 11.02 7.82 -1.89
CA GLY A 19 12.41 7.95 -1.46
C GLY A 19 12.80 7.23 -0.16
N GLY A 20 11.84 6.94 0.73
CA GLY A 20 12.09 6.25 1.99
C GLY A 20 12.52 4.78 1.83
N CYS A 21 13.59 4.35 2.50
CA CYS A 21 13.98 2.94 2.53
C CYS A 21 13.13 2.10 3.51
N PHE A 22 13.09 0.78 3.32
CA PHE A 22 12.32 -0.11 4.19
C PHE A 22 13.15 -0.72 5.31
N SER A 23 14.24 -1.43 5.00
CA SER A 23 15.04 -2.22 5.95
C SER A 23 15.63 -1.39 7.11
N GLY A 24 15.64 -1.96 8.31
CA GLY A 24 16.12 -1.30 9.54
C GLY A 24 15.11 -0.42 10.28
N LYS A 25 13.88 -0.27 9.76
CA LYS A 25 12.81 0.54 10.37
C LYS A 25 11.74 -0.35 10.99
N ASP A 26 11.29 -0.05 12.20
CA ASP A 26 10.09 -0.67 12.77
C ASP A 26 8.82 -0.08 12.11
N PRO A 27 7.63 -0.70 12.27
CA PRO A 27 6.46 -0.34 11.47
C PRO A 27 5.79 0.99 11.88
N THR A 28 6.30 1.68 12.92
CA THR A 28 5.88 3.07 13.21
C THR A 28 6.39 4.07 12.16
N LYS A 29 7.37 3.67 11.32
CA LYS A 29 7.95 4.53 10.29
C LYS A 29 7.13 4.39 9.01
N VAL A 30 6.43 5.47 8.66
CA VAL A 30 5.52 5.51 7.50
C VAL A 30 6.21 5.24 6.16
N ASP A 31 7.52 5.43 6.05
CA ASP A 31 8.29 4.99 4.88
C ASP A 31 8.09 3.50 4.57
N ARG A 32 7.93 2.65 5.60
CA ARG A 32 7.65 1.23 5.44
C ARG A 32 6.15 0.95 5.50
N SER A 33 5.49 1.36 6.57
CA SER A 33 4.08 1.00 6.79
C SER A 33 3.15 1.68 5.77
N GLY A 34 3.42 2.94 5.42
CA GLY A 34 2.73 3.67 4.34
C GLY A 34 2.92 2.98 2.99
N ALA A 35 4.15 2.61 2.63
CA ALA A 35 4.40 1.88 1.38
C ALA A 35 3.69 0.52 1.33
N TYR A 36 3.65 -0.22 2.45
CA TYR A 36 2.97 -1.51 2.52
C TYR A 36 1.45 -1.37 2.40
N VAL A 37 0.84 -0.39 3.07
CA VAL A 37 -0.60 -0.18 2.94
C VAL A 37 -0.96 0.35 1.54
N SER A 38 -0.12 1.18 0.91
CA SER A 38 -0.32 1.60 -0.49
C SER A 38 -0.30 0.40 -1.44
N ARG A 39 0.65 -0.54 -1.26
CA ARG A 39 0.67 -1.81 -2.00
C ARG A 39 -0.62 -2.61 -1.79
N TYR A 40 -1.03 -2.76 -0.54
CA TYR A 40 -2.24 -3.49 -0.17
C TYR A 40 -3.50 -2.90 -0.81
N ILE A 41 -3.65 -1.58 -0.75
CA ILE A 41 -4.75 -0.85 -1.37
C ILE A 41 -4.75 -1.05 -2.89
N ALA A 42 -3.62 -0.79 -3.55
CA ALA A 42 -3.50 -0.94 -5.00
C ALA A 42 -3.83 -2.37 -5.45
N LYS A 43 -3.31 -3.38 -4.74
CA LYS A 43 -3.58 -4.79 -5.03
C LYS A 43 -5.06 -5.14 -4.86
N ASN A 44 -5.72 -4.62 -3.83
CA ASN A 44 -7.15 -4.85 -3.61
C ASN A 44 -8.04 -4.14 -4.64
N ILE A 45 -7.68 -2.93 -5.09
CA ILE A 45 -8.39 -2.22 -6.17
C ILE A 45 -8.33 -3.03 -7.47
N VAL A 46 -7.15 -3.54 -7.83
CA VAL A 46 -6.99 -4.36 -9.03
C VAL A 46 -7.73 -5.69 -8.89
N ALA A 47 -7.60 -6.36 -7.74
CA ALA A 47 -8.31 -7.62 -7.48
C ALA A 47 -9.84 -7.46 -7.45
N ALA A 48 -10.35 -6.30 -7.04
CA ALA A 48 -11.77 -5.94 -7.10
C ALA A 48 -12.27 -5.73 -8.54
N GLY A 49 -11.36 -5.66 -9.53
CA GLY A 49 -11.68 -5.34 -10.91
C GLY A 49 -12.07 -3.89 -11.12
N ILE A 50 -11.73 -2.99 -10.19
CA ILE A 50 -12.02 -1.55 -10.28
C ILE A 50 -11.11 -0.87 -11.31
N ALA A 51 -9.88 -1.35 -11.47
CA ALA A 51 -8.93 -0.91 -12.49
C ALA A 51 -7.97 -2.06 -12.84
N ASP A 52 -7.43 -2.08 -14.06
CA ASP A 52 -6.42 -3.07 -14.45
C ASP A 52 -5.01 -2.65 -13.97
N ARG A 53 -4.79 -1.34 -13.81
CA ARG A 53 -3.56 -0.74 -13.28
C ARG A 53 -3.92 0.42 -12.36
N VAL A 54 -3.22 0.55 -11.24
CA VAL A 54 -3.40 1.68 -10.33
C VAL A 54 -2.10 2.05 -9.62
N GLU A 55 -1.83 3.34 -9.49
CA GLU A 55 -0.83 3.92 -8.60
C GLU A 55 -1.56 4.63 -7.44
N VAL A 56 -1.08 4.40 -6.21
CA VAL A 56 -1.64 5.00 -4.99
C VAL A 56 -0.51 5.71 -4.24
N GLN A 57 -0.65 7.02 -4.05
CA GLN A 57 0.31 7.83 -3.30
C GLN A 57 -0.30 8.28 -1.98
N LEU A 58 0.45 8.10 -0.89
CA LEU A 58 0.12 8.61 0.44
C LEU A 58 1.22 9.55 0.91
N ALA A 59 0.84 10.70 1.48
CA ALA A 59 1.78 11.63 2.11
C ALA A 59 1.36 11.93 3.55
N TYR A 60 2.34 12.03 4.45
CA TYR A 60 2.15 12.31 5.87
C TYR A 60 2.99 13.50 6.30
N ALA A 61 2.47 14.27 7.25
CA ALA A 61 3.24 15.28 7.98
C ALA A 61 3.61 14.74 9.37
N ILE A 62 4.79 15.09 9.87
CA ILE A 62 5.25 14.66 11.19
C ILE A 62 4.25 15.14 12.26
N GLY A 63 3.81 14.22 13.13
CA GLY A 63 2.86 14.52 14.21
C GLY A 63 1.38 14.51 13.80
N ILE A 64 1.07 14.36 12.50
CA ILE A 64 -0.32 14.25 12.01
C ILE A 64 -0.63 12.77 11.74
N PRO A 65 -1.65 12.18 12.39
CA PRO A 65 -1.95 10.76 12.23
C PRO A 65 -2.56 10.45 10.86
N GLU A 66 -3.42 11.32 10.33
CA GLU A 66 -4.04 11.13 9.02
C GLU A 66 -3.10 11.56 7.88
N PRO A 67 -3.17 10.91 6.70
CA PRO A 67 -2.42 11.37 5.54
C PRO A 67 -2.91 12.75 5.09
N VAL A 68 -1.96 13.65 4.83
CA VAL A 68 -2.25 14.98 4.28
C VAL A 68 -2.65 14.93 2.81
N SER A 69 -2.33 13.85 2.10
CA SER A 69 -2.74 13.63 0.72
C SER A 69 -2.91 12.14 0.41
N ILE A 70 -3.92 11.84 -0.41
CA ILE A 70 -4.18 10.54 -1.03
C ILE A 70 -4.42 10.82 -2.52
N LEU A 71 -3.54 10.34 -3.39
CA LEU A 71 -3.70 10.44 -4.84
C LEU A 71 -3.80 9.04 -5.45
N VAL A 72 -4.61 8.92 -6.50
CA VAL A 72 -4.85 7.68 -7.23
C VAL A 72 -4.74 7.99 -8.72
N ASP A 73 -3.98 7.19 -9.46
CA ASP A 73 -3.97 7.22 -10.92
C ASP A 73 -4.24 5.81 -11.46
N THR A 74 -5.29 5.64 -12.26
CA THR A 74 -5.66 4.36 -12.88
C THR A 74 -5.11 4.18 -14.28
N PHE A 75 -4.36 5.17 -14.80
CA PHE A 75 -3.77 5.15 -16.15
C PHE A 75 -4.82 4.87 -17.24
N GLY A 76 -6.05 5.38 -17.07
CA GLY A 76 -7.16 5.18 -18.00
C GLY A 76 -7.84 3.81 -17.94
N THR A 77 -7.47 2.94 -16.98
CA THR A 77 -8.05 1.59 -16.85
C THR A 77 -9.15 1.49 -15.79
N GLY A 78 -9.48 2.60 -15.13
CA GLY A 78 -10.51 2.64 -14.09
C GLY A 78 -11.92 2.48 -14.66
N LYS A 79 -12.74 1.64 -14.01
CA LYS A 79 -14.18 1.48 -14.31
C LYS A 79 -15.07 2.47 -13.54
N VAL A 80 -14.47 3.24 -12.64
CA VAL A 80 -15.10 4.32 -11.88
C VAL A 80 -14.14 5.50 -11.77
N GLU A 81 -14.68 6.69 -11.51
CA GLU A 81 -13.91 7.92 -11.33
C GLU A 81 -12.88 7.81 -10.20
N GLN A 82 -11.73 8.49 -10.37
CA GLN A 82 -10.62 8.44 -9.40
C GLN A 82 -11.05 8.98 -8.03
N GLU A 83 -11.90 10.00 -7.99
CA GLU A 83 -12.47 10.56 -6.76
C GLU A 83 -13.28 9.51 -5.99
N LYS A 84 -14.03 8.65 -6.71
CA LYS A 84 -14.77 7.55 -6.09
C LYS A 84 -13.81 6.52 -5.50
N ILE A 85 -12.69 6.23 -6.16
CA ILE A 85 -11.66 5.33 -5.61
C ILE A 85 -11.06 5.93 -4.33
N VAL A 86 -10.75 7.23 -4.31
CA VAL A 86 -10.25 7.90 -3.09
C VAL A 86 -11.28 7.82 -1.95
N GLN A 87 -12.58 7.98 -2.23
CA GLN A 87 -13.64 7.82 -1.24
C GLN A 87 -13.70 6.38 -0.70
N LEU A 88 -13.61 5.37 -1.58
CA LEU A 88 -13.55 3.97 -1.19
C LEU A 88 -12.34 3.69 -0.29
N ILE A 89 -11.17 4.26 -0.61
CA ILE A 89 -9.96 4.14 0.20
C ILE A 89 -10.20 4.73 1.60
N ARG A 90 -10.70 5.96 1.70
CA ARG A 90 -10.95 6.62 3.00
C ARG A 90 -11.97 5.85 3.85
N LYS A 91 -12.96 5.23 3.21
CA LYS A 91 -14.01 4.49 3.91
C LYS A 91 -13.55 3.11 4.40
N ASN A 92 -12.69 2.43 3.65
CA ASN A 92 -12.39 1.01 3.88
C ASN A 92 -11.05 0.74 4.59
N PHE A 93 -10.18 1.73 4.67
CA PHE A 93 -8.83 1.60 5.25
C PHE A 93 -8.57 2.68 6.30
N ASN A 94 -8.19 2.27 7.51
CA ASN A 94 -7.69 3.20 8.53
C ASN A 94 -6.22 3.52 8.23
N LEU A 95 -5.96 4.71 7.70
CA LEU A 95 -4.64 5.13 7.22
C LEU A 95 -3.79 5.83 8.28
N THR A 96 -4.22 5.84 9.54
CA THR A 96 -3.33 6.25 10.62
C THR A 96 -2.18 5.25 10.79
N PRO A 97 -0.97 5.67 11.22
CA PRO A 97 0.13 4.73 11.47
C PRO A 97 -0.27 3.57 12.38
N LYS A 98 -1.07 3.84 13.41
CA LYS A 98 -1.62 2.82 14.31
C LYS A 98 -2.57 1.87 13.56
N GLY A 99 -3.53 2.41 12.81
CA GLY A 99 -4.47 1.64 12.02
C GLY A 99 -3.78 0.72 11.01
N ILE A 100 -2.75 1.20 10.33
CA ILE A 100 -1.95 0.40 9.39
C ILE A 100 -1.25 -0.75 10.11
N ILE A 101 -0.60 -0.48 11.24
CA ILE A 101 0.11 -1.50 12.03
C ILE A 101 -0.83 -2.60 12.49
N GLU A 102 -2.01 -2.25 12.99
CA GLU A 102 -3.03 -3.18 13.47
C GLU A 102 -3.62 -3.99 12.31
N HIS A 103 -4.04 -3.30 11.24
CA HIS A 103 -4.68 -3.93 10.10
C HIS A 103 -3.77 -4.94 9.39
N LEU A 104 -2.51 -4.57 9.16
CA LEU A 104 -1.53 -5.44 8.52
C LEU A 104 -0.79 -6.34 9.52
N ASN A 105 -1.12 -6.30 10.82
CA ASN A 105 -0.48 -7.09 11.86
C ASN A 105 1.07 -7.02 11.79
N LEU A 106 1.63 -5.81 11.84
CA LEU A 106 3.04 -5.54 11.55
C LEU A 106 3.98 -5.70 12.77
N ARG A 107 3.45 -5.79 13.99
CA ARG A 107 4.26 -5.96 15.22
C ARG A 107 4.67 -7.41 15.43
N ARG A 108 5.40 -7.96 14.47
CA ARG A 108 5.88 -9.34 14.43
C ARG A 108 7.28 -9.43 13.81
N PRO A 109 8.07 -10.46 14.12
CA PRO A 109 9.43 -10.62 13.58
C PRO A 109 9.44 -11.14 12.13
N ILE A 110 8.76 -10.45 11.20
CA ILE A 110 8.49 -10.93 9.82
C ILE A 110 9.40 -10.32 8.75
N PHE A 111 10.13 -9.26 9.07
CA PHE A 111 10.77 -8.39 8.06
C PHE A 111 12.08 -8.92 7.50
N LYS A 112 12.74 -9.90 8.15
CA LYS A 112 14.02 -10.43 7.64
C LYS A 112 13.86 -11.05 6.24
N LYS A 113 12.71 -11.70 5.98
CA LYS A 113 12.36 -12.31 4.69
C LYS A 113 12.13 -11.29 3.56
N THR A 114 11.88 -10.02 3.89
CA THR A 114 11.65 -8.96 2.89
C THR A 114 12.93 -8.31 2.41
N ALA A 115 14.03 -8.45 3.16
CA ALA A 115 15.30 -7.73 2.91
C ALA A 115 16.06 -8.19 1.64
N ALA A 116 15.53 -9.20 0.93
CA ALA A 116 16.02 -9.66 -0.36
C ALA A 116 14.85 -10.11 -1.24
N TYR A 117 15.06 -10.08 -2.55
CA TYR A 117 14.08 -10.51 -3.57
C TYR A 117 12.75 -9.73 -3.52
N GLY A 118 12.83 -8.43 -3.23
CA GLY A 118 11.67 -7.53 -3.22
C GLY A 118 10.83 -7.63 -1.94
N HIS A 119 10.08 -6.58 -1.64
CA HIS A 119 9.09 -6.54 -0.57
C HIS A 119 7.67 -6.90 -1.06
N PHE A 120 7.43 -6.79 -2.37
CA PHE A 120 6.11 -6.92 -3.00
C PHE A 120 6.08 -8.07 -3.99
N GLY A 121 4.88 -8.58 -4.26
CA GLY A 121 4.64 -9.64 -5.25
C GLY A 121 4.96 -11.06 -4.81
N LYS A 122 5.34 -11.27 -3.54
CA LYS A 122 5.64 -12.58 -2.97
C LYS A 122 4.44 -13.15 -2.21
N ASN A 123 4.15 -14.43 -2.43
CA ASN A 123 3.13 -15.16 -1.69
C ASN A 123 3.74 -15.82 -0.44
N ASP A 124 3.87 -15.07 0.65
CA ASP A 124 4.27 -15.58 1.97
C ASP A 124 3.16 -15.23 2.98
N PRO A 125 2.73 -16.16 3.85
CA PRO A 125 1.69 -15.91 4.85
C PRO A 125 1.97 -14.69 5.77
N ASP A 126 3.24 -14.33 5.97
CA ASP A 126 3.62 -13.18 6.77
C ASP A 126 3.39 -11.83 6.08
N PHE A 127 3.35 -11.80 4.74
CA PHE A 127 3.19 -10.58 3.94
C PHE A 127 1.72 -10.23 3.79
N THR A 128 1.11 -9.81 4.88
CA THR A 128 -0.30 -9.41 4.97
C THR A 128 -0.70 -8.33 3.98
N TRP A 129 0.22 -7.45 3.57
CA TRP A 129 0.00 -6.44 2.54
C TRP A 129 -0.16 -7.02 1.12
N GLU A 130 0.09 -8.30 0.92
CA GLU A 130 -0.18 -9.00 -0.34
C GLU A 130 -1.56 -9.70 -0.35
N LYS A 131 -2.36 -9.60 0.70
CA LYS A 131 -3.73 -10.14 0.70
C LYS A 131 -4.67 -9.28 -0.15
N THR A 132 -5.72 -9.90 -0.66
CA THR A 132 -6.79 -9.26 -1.47
C THR A 132 -8.16 -9.39 -0.80
N ASP A 133 -8.19 -9.41 0.52
CA ASP A 133 -9.38 -9.65 1.36
C ASP A 133 -10.36 -8.46 1.41
N LYS A 134 -9.96 -7.27 0.93
CA LYS A 134 -10.85 -6.11 0.76
C LYS A 134 -11.49 -6.06 -0.63
N ALA A 135 -11.04 -6.88 -1.59
CA ALA A 135 -11.47 -6.81 -2.98
C ALA A 135 -13.00 -6.90 -3.15
N GLU A 136 -13.65 -7.87 -2.51
CA GLU A 136 -15.11 -8.08 -2.61
C GLU A 136 -15.91 -6.89 -2.07
N VAL A 137 -15.50 -6.34 -0.91
CA VAL A 137 -16.15 -5.16 -0.32
C VAL A 137 -15.98 -3.95 -1.24
N LEU A 138 -14.77 -3.73 -1.75
CA LEU A 138 -14.50 -2.62 -2.66
C LEU A 138 -15.31 -2.74 -3.96
N LYS A 139 -15.38 -3.95 -4.53
CA LYS A 139 -16.17 -4.22 -5.75
C LYS A 139 -17.65 -3.88 -5.54
N LYS A 140 -18.23 -4.39 -4.44
CA LYS A 140 -19.63 -4.11 -4.08
C LYS A 140 -19.89 -2.62 -3.90
N GLU A 141 -19.02 -1.91 -3.18
CA GLU A 141 -19.18 -0.47 -2.94
C GLU A 141 -18.89 0.38 -4.19
N ALA A 142 -18.07 -0.13 -5.13
CA ALA A 142 -17.88 0.48 -6.43
C ALA A 142 -19.11 0.31 -7.34
N GLY A 143 -19.97 -0.68 -7.08
CA GLY A 143 -21.15 -1.00 -7.90
C GLY A 143 -20.83 -1.89 -9.10
N LEU A 144 -19.86 -2.81 -8.95
CA LEU A 144 -19.35 -3.72 -9.98
C LEU A 144 -19.60 -5.20 -9.64
#